data_AF-A0A5J4KK55-F1
#
_entry.id   AF-A0A5J4KK55-F1
#
_cell.length_a   1.000
_cell.length_b   1.000
_cell.length_c   1.000
_cell.angle_alpha   90.00
_cell.angle_beta   90.00
_cell.angle_gamma   90.00
#
_symmetry.space_group_name_H-M   'P 1'
#
loop_
_entity.id
_entity.type
_entity.pdbx_description
1 polymer ?
#
loop_
_entity_poly.entity_id
_entity_poly.type
_entity_poly.pdbx_seq_one_letter_code
_entity_poly.pdbx_strand_id
1 'polypeptide(L)'
;MGSLTRKARYPSSLNDMIPFRLTALLEPGHVLVFNPHLGTLSHLAPGPVLLREQQFTASELCVLIPLLQNYPHYCPYEQLLAHFHGGSPTSSDIDSSRLRLHMAQQEGQWDECVRPMRGVLSRVRLKMQEFGINVVAITETGYMLKRLAQTPIGTSEMPIEPWRLGALV
;
A
#
# COMPACT_ATOMS: atom_id res chain seq x y z
N MET A 1 -4.69 -21.98 14.09
CA MET A 1 -4.36 -20.55 14.33
C MET A 1 -5.66 -19.76 14.30
N GLY A 2 -6.10 -19.22 15.44
CA GLY A 2 -7.37 -18.50 15.52
C GLY A 2 -7.33 -17.21 14.68
N SER A 3 -8.25 -17.09 13.73
CA SER A 3 -8.44 -15.84 12.98
C SER A 3 -8.98 -14.78 13.94
N LEU A 4 -8.10 -13.93 14.47
CA LEU A 4 -8.53 -12.75 15.22
C LEU A 4 -9.43 -11.90 14.32
N THR A 5 -10.65 -11.64 14.79
CA THR A 5 -11.64 -10.85 14.07
C THR A 5 -11.11 -9.44 13.82
N ARG A 6 -11.53 -8.79 12.72
CA ARG A 6 -11.07 -7.45 12.32
C ARG A 6 -11.16 -6.43 13.47
N LYS A 7 -12.22 -6.53 14.30
CA LYS A 7 -12.48 -5.68 15.46
C LYS A 7 -11.46 -5.83 16.60
N ALA A 8 -10.83 -7.01 16.73
CA ALA A 8 -9.81 -7.26 17.75
C ALA A 8 -8.44 -6.67 17.38
N ARG A 9 -8.15 -6.50 16.07
CA ARG A 9 -6.86 -5.94 15.60
C ARG A 9 -6.84 -4.41 15.61
N TYR A 10 -8.00 -3.79 15.45
CA TYR A 10 -8.18 -2.33 15.50
C TYR A 10 -9.38 -2.02 16.40
N PRO A 11 -9.19 -1.89 17.73
CA PRO A 11 -10.26 -1.51 18.63
C PRO A 11 -10.72 -0.10 18.25
N SER A 12 -11.87 -0.02 17.61
CA SER A 12 -12.42 1.23 17.08
C SER A 12 -13.81 1.39 17.66
N SER A 13 -14.09 2.56 18.23
CA SER A 13 -15.46 2.99 18.44
C SER A 13 -16.13 3.17 17.06
N LEU A 14 -17.46 3.07 16.99
CA LEU A 14 -18.21 3.06 15.73
C LEU A 14 -17.96 4.28 14.81
N ASN A 15 -17.27 5.32 15.30
CA ASN A 15 -17.00 6.57 14.60
C ASN A 15 -15.51 6.92 14.45
N ASP A 16 -14.57 6.01 14.80
CA ASP A 16 -13.13 6.27 14.68
C ASP A 16 -12.65 6.10 13.24
N MET A 17 -13.08 7.00 12.36
CA MET A 17 -12.49 7.18 11.05
C MET A 17 -11.12 7.82 11.20
N ILE A 18 -10.08 7.19 10.66
CA ILE A 18 -8.69 7.62 10.81
C ILE A 18 -8.24 8.34 9.52
N PRO A 19 -8.03 9.67 9.55
CA PRO A 19 -7.56 10.41 8.39
C PRO A 19 -6.03 10.28 8.20
N PHE A 20 -5.60 10.07 6.96
CA PHE A 20 -4.21 10.04 6.51
C PHE A 20 -3.98 11.11 5.44
N ARG A 21 -3.15 12.11 5.79
CA ARG A 21 -2.75 13.19 4.88
C ARG A 21 -1.44 12.83 4.21
N LEU A 22 -1.51 12.35 2.98
CA LEU A 22 -0.33 11.95 2.20
C LEU A 22 0.12 13.11 1.29
N THR A 23 0.67 14.17 1.89
CA THR A 23 0.86 15.50 1.28
C THR A 23 1.64 15.54 -0.03
N ALA A 24 2.58 14.62 -0.28
CA ALA A 24 3.29 14.52 -1.56
C ALA A 24 2.71 13.46 -2.52
N LEU A 25 1.72 12.68 -2.07
CA LEU A 25 1.09 11.63 -2.89
C LEU A 25 -0.25 12.10 -3.46
N LEU A 26 -1.05 12.82 -2.67
CA LEU A 26 -2.37 13.31 -3.04
C LEU A 26 -2.32 14.77 -3.52
N GLU A 27 -3.42 15.25 -4.07
CA GLU A 27 -3.59 16.67 -4.39
C GLU A 27 -3.76 17.51 -3.10
N PRO A 28 -3.42 18.82 -3.13
CA PRO A 28 -3.55 19.68 -1.97
C PRO A 28 -4.96 19.66 -1.37
N GLY A 29 -5.04 19.41 -0.06
CA GLY A 29 -6.32 19.36 0.68
C GLY A 29 -7.08 18.05 0.58
N HIS A 30 -6.65 17.09 -0.24
CA HIS A 30 -7.22 15.75 -0.28
C HIS A 30 -6.77 14.91 0.92
N VAL A 31 -7.57 13.92 1.30
CA VAL A 31 -7.28 13.03 2.43
C VAL A 31 -7.73 11.59 2.12
N LEU A 32 -6.97 10.60 2.60
CA LEU A 32 -7.46 9.24 2.68
C LEU A 32 -8.04 8.99 4.07
N VAL A 33 -9.25 8.48 4.16
CA VAL A 33 -9.91 8.16 5.42
C VAL A 33 -10.06 6.65 5.52
N PHE A 34 -9.48 6.08 6.56
CA PHE A 34 -9.63 4.67 6.86
C PHE A 34 -10.81 4.47 7.81
N ASN A 35 -11.76 3.64 7.41
CA ASN A 35 -12.84 3.16 8.26
C ASN A 35 -12.50 1.73 8.76
N PRO A 36 -12.05 1.58 10.02
CA PRO A 36 -11.67 0.28 10.56
C PRO A 36 -12.85 -0.69 10.73
N HIS A 37 -14.07 -0.18 10.91
CA HIS A 37 -15.27 -1.00 11.05
C HIS A 37 -15.59 -1.72 9.73
N LEU A 38 -15.64 -0.97 8.62
CA LEU A 38 -15.93 -1.51 7.28
C LEU A 38 -14.69 -2.12 6.61
N GLY A 39 -13.49 -1.76 7.09
CA GLY A 39 -12.23 -2.07 6.46
C GLY A 39 -12.07 -1.38 5.11
N THR A 40 -12.59 -0.16 4.98
CA THR A 40 -12.55 0.62 3.75
C THR A 40 -11.57 1.78 3.85
N LEU A 41 -10.94 2.12 2.72
CA LEU A 41 -10.14 3.33 2.57
C LEU A 41 -10.85 4.21 1.54
N SER A 42 -11.12 5.45 1.91
CA SER A 42 -11.92 6.39 1.11
C SER A 42 -11.08 7.62 0.79
N HIS A 43 -11.03 8.04 -0.46
CA HIS A 43 -10.32 9.24 -0.89
C HIS A 43 -11.31 10.40 -1.00
N LEU A 44 -11.11 11.42 -0.17
CA LEU A 44 -11.96 12.60 -0.10
C LEU A 44 -11.20 13.80 -0.67
N ALA A 45 -11.88 14.55 -1.53
CA ALA A 45 -11.43 15.89 -1.94
C ALA A 45 -11.81 16.93 -0.86
N PRO A 46 -11.29 18.17 -0.93
CA PRO A 46 -11.79 19.27 -0.11
C PRO A 46 -13.31 19.45 -0.27
N GLY A 47 -14.05 19.27 0.83
CA GLY A 47 -15.52 19.29 0.86
C GLY A 47 -16.13 17.88 1.01
N PRO A 48 -17.46 17.74 0.95
CA PRO A 48 -18.15 16.46 1.13
C PRO A 48 -18.13 15.60 -0.16
N VAL A 49 -16.97 15.47 -0.80
CA VAL A 49 -16.84 14.77 -2.10
C VAL A 49 -15.99 13.52 -1.94
N LEU A 50 -16.64 12.36 -2.07
CA LEU A 50 -15.99 11.06 -2.14
C LEU A 50 -15.55 10.78 -3.58
N LEU A 51 -14.24 10.67 -3.81
CA LEU A 51 -13.68 10.39 -5.13
C LEU A 51 -13.59 8.90 -5.42
N ARG A 52 -13.11 8.13 -4.44
CA ARG A 52 -12.88 6.69 -4.53
C ARG A 52 -13.05 6.04 -3.17
N GLU A 53 -13.48 4.79 -3.17
CA GLU A 53 -13.51 3.95 -1.97
C GLU A 53 -13.14 2.54 -2.35
N GLN A 54 -12.31 1.90 -1.52
CA GLN A 54 -11.90 0.53 -1.72
C GLN A 54 -11.95 -0.25 -0.41
N GLN A 55 -12.50 -1.46 -0.48
CA GLN A 55 -12.53 -2.38 0.66
C GLN A 55 -11.27 -3.26 0.70
N PHE A 56 -10.74 -3.43 1.91
CA PHE A 56 -9.59 -4.26 2.21
C PHE A 56 -9.95 -5.38 3.18
N THR A 57 -9.37 -6.56 2.94
CA THR A 57 -9.43 -7.70 3.85
C THR A 57 -8.61 -7.43 5.12
N ALA A 58 -8.85 -8.20 6.19
CA ALA A 58 -8.09 -8.03 7.43
C ALA A 58 -6.57 -8.17 7.22
N SER A 59 -6.12 -9.15 6.43
CA SER A 59 -4.69 -9.34 6.16
C SER A 59 -4.09 -8.20 5.33
N GLU A 60 -4.84 -7.65 4.38
CA GLU A 60 -4.40 -6.47 3.61
C GLU A 60 -4.26 -5.24 4.51
N LEU A 61 -5.19 -5.03 5.44
CA LEU A 61 -5.09 -3.94 6.42
C LEU A 61 -3.86 -4.07 7.33
N CYS A 62 -3.53 -5.30 7.73
CA CYS A 62 -2.35 -5.55 8.56
C CYS A 62 -1.04 -5.08 7.90
N VAL A 63 -0.96 -5.03 6.57
CA VAL A 63 0.23 -4.49 5.88
C VAL A 63 0.04 -3.07 5.37
N LEU A 64 -1.19 -2.63 5.10
CA LEU A 64 -1.49 -1.29 4.61
C LEU A 64 -1.39 -0.22 5.71
N ILE A 65 -1.96 -0.48 6.88
CA ILE A 65 -1.96 0.49 7.98
C ILE A 65 -0.55 0.92 8.41
N PRO A 66 0.41 0.00 8.66
CA PRO A 66 1.77 0.44 8.99
C PRO A 66 2.45 1.21 7.85
N LEU A 67 2.12 0.98 6.58
CA LEU A 67 2.61 1.80 5.46
C LEU A 67 2.06 3.22 5.50
N LEU A 68 0.77 3.38 5.79
CA LEU A 68 0.12 4.69 5.91
C LEU A 68 0.64 5.46 7.13
N GLN A 69 0.89 4.77 8.24
CA GLN A 69 1.43 5.38 9.47
C GLN A 69 2.90 5.80 9.35
N ASN A 70 3.72 5.08 8.58
CA ASN A 70 5.14 5.41 8.39
C ASN A 70 5.38 6.47 7.31
N TYR A 71 4.39 6.76 6.46
CA TYR A 71 4.53 7.82 5.45
C TYR A 71 4.91 9.16 6.13
N PRO A 72 5.91 9.91 5.63
CA PRO A 72 6.55 9.80 4.30
C PRO A 72 7.74 8.84 4.22
N HIS A 73 8.10 8.15 5.30
CA HIS A 73 9.21 7.22 5.36
C HIS A 73 8.80 5.82 4.90
N TYR A 74 9.79 4.94 4.76
CA TYR A 74 9.54 3.53 4.52
C TYR A 74 9.07 2.85 5.81
N CYS A 75 8.29 1.79 5.66
CA CYS A 75 7.96 0.87 6.73
C CYS A 75 8.94 -0.32 6.68
N PRO A 76 9.72 -0.58 7.76
CA PRO A 76 10.68 -1.67 7.82
C PRO A 76 10.03 -3.07 7.70
N TYR A 77 10.78 -4.05 7.22
CA TYR A 77 10.32 -5.44 7.12
C TYR A 77 9.86 -6.01 8.46
N GLU A 78 10.58 -5.75 9.56
CA GLU A 78 10.23 -6.27 10.87
C GLU A 78 8.90 -5.72 11.37
N GLN A 79 8.61 -4.44 11.10
CA GLN A 79 7.36 -3.81 11.50
C GLN A 79 6.20 -4.34 10.67
N LEU A 80 6.39 -4.52 9.35
CA LEU A 80 5.39 -5.13 8.48
C LEU A 80 5.10 -6.58 8.89
N LEU A 81 6.13 -7.36 9.18
CA LEU A 81 6.00 -8.76 9.57
C LEU A 81 5.30 -8.89 10.93
N ALA A 82 5.65 -8.04 11.90
CA ALA A 82 4.99 -8.00 13.20
C ALA A 82 3.49 -7.66 13.07
N HIS A 83 3.15 -6.64 12.26
CA HIS A 83 1.74 -6.31 11.99
C HIS A 83 1.03 -7.43 11.22
N PHE A 84 1.70 -8.07 10.27
CA PHE A 84 1.12 -9.17 9.50
C PHE A 84 0.68 -10.34 10.40
N HIS A 85 1.44 -10.62 11.46
CA HIS A 85 1.11 -11.69 12.42
C HIS A 85 0.15 -11.25 13.54
N GLY A 86 0.28 -10.03 14.08
CA GLY A 86 -0.43 -9.59 15.28
C GLY A 86 -1.46 -8.46 15.10
N GLY A 87 -1.49 -7.78 13.95
CA GLY A 87 -2.37 -6.64 13.66
C GLY A 87 -1.98 -5.32 14.34
N SER A 88 -1.69 -5.35 15.64
CA SER A 88 -1.23 -4.20 16.43
C SER A 88 -0.03 -4.62 17.30
N PRO A 89 1.18 -4.67 16.74
CA PRO A 89 2.35 -5.22 17.42
C PRO A 89 2.89 -4.27 18.50
N THR A 90 3.43 -4.87 19.55
CA THR A 90 4.26 -4.21 20.56
C THR A 90 5.71 -4.08 20.07
N SER A 91 6.54 -3.33 20.79
CA SER A 91 7.99 -3.28 20.51
C SER A 91 8.64 -4.67 20.55
N SER A 92 8.24 -5.52 21.50
CA SER A 92 8.70 -6.90 21.63
C SER A 92 8.37 -7.76 20.39
N ASP A 93 7.18 -7.54 19.79
CA ASP A 93 6.78 -8.26 18.58
C ASP A 93 7.61 -7.82 17.36
N ILE A 94 7.98 -6.55 17.30
CA ILE A 94 8.86 -6.00 16.26
C ILE A 94 10.27 -6.57 16.42
N ASP A 95 10.83 -6.59 17.63
CA ASP A 95 12.16 -7.15 17.89
C ASP A 95 12.21 -8.66 17.60
N SER A 96 11.15 -9.39 17.98
CA SER A 96 11.00 -10.82 17.64
C SER A 96 10.94 -11.04 16.12
N SER A 97 10.23 -10.17 15.40
CA SER A 97 10.16 -10.21 13.95
C SER A 97 11.50 -9.88 13.29
N ARG A 98 12.27 -8.94 13.86
CA ARG A 98 13.63 -8.61 13.41
C ARG A 98 14.58 -9.79 13.58
N LEU A 99 14.55 -10.44 14.74
CA LEU A 99 15.35 -11.65 14.99
C LEU A 99 14.99 -12.77 14.00
N ARG A 100 13.70 -12.98 13.76
CA ARG A 100 13.22 -13.99 12.80
C ARG A 100 13.72 -13.72 11.38
N LEU A 101 13.64 -12.47 10.93
CA LEU A 101 14.14 -12.07 9.61
C LEU A 101 15.66 -12.27 9.50
N HIS A 102 16.41 -11.93 10.55
CA HIS A 102 17.84 -12.14 10.60
C HIS A 102 18.22 -13.63 10.50
N MET A 103 17.54 -14.50 11.27
CA MET A 103 17.77 -15.95 11.20
C MET A 103 17.42 -16.52 9.82
N ALA A 104 16.27 -16.13 9.26
CA ALA A 104 15.89 -16.53 7.90
C ALA A 104 16.91 -16.08 6.84
N GLN A 105 17.55 -14.93 7.03
CA GLN A 105 18.62 -14.48 6.15
C GLN A 105 19.87 -15.37 6.27
N GLN A 106 20.30 -15.70 7.49
CA GLN A 106 21.47 -16.57 7.73
C GLN A 106 21.25 -18.00 7.20
N GLU A 107 20.03 -18.50 7.30
CA GLU A 107 19.65 -19.85 6.87
C GLU A 107 19.27 -19.95 5.38
N GLY A 108 19.29 -18.83 4.64
CA GLY A 108 18.88 -18.79 3.23
C GLY A 108 17.37 -18.97 3.02
N GLN A 109 16.55 -18.83 4.06
CA GLN A 109 15.09 -18.99 4.07
C GLN A 109 14.33 -17.65 4.02
N TRP A 110 15.01 -16.56 3.66
CA TRP A 110 14.41 -15.22 3.60
C TRP A 110 13.10 -15.21 2.82
N ASP A 111 13.12 -15.77 1.60
CA ASP A 111 11.96 -15.78 0.72
C ASP A 111 10.77 -16.53 1.32
N GLU A 112 10.99 -17.66 1.98
CA GLU A 112 9.93 -18.42 2.65
C GLU A 112 9.30 -17.60 3.78
N CYS A 113 10.12 -16.86 4.53
CA CYS A 113 9.67 -15.98 5.59
C CYS A 113 8.82 -14.82 5.08
N VAL A 114 9.26 -14.12 4.01
CA VAL A 114 8.58 -12.90 3.52
C VAL A 114 7.52 -13.15 2.45
N ARG A 115 7.50 -14.31 1.78
CA ARG A 115 6.59 -14.63 0.66
C ARG A 115 5.11 -14.47 1.01
N PRO A 116 4.59 -14.91 2.18
CA PRO A 116 3.19 -14.71 2.52
C PRO A 116 2.81 -13.23 2.59
N MET A 117 3.65 -12.41 3.23
CA MET A 117 3.48 -10.97 3.33
C MET A 117 3.58 -10.29 1.95
N ARG A 118 4.55 -10.67 1.12
CA ARG A 118 4.68 -10.20 -0.27
C ARG A 118 3.44 -10.49 -1.11
N GLY A 119 2.85 -11.68 -0.95
CA GLY A 119 1.62 -12.06 -1.64
C GLY A 119 0.45 -11.14 -1.29
N VAL A 120 0.36 -10.70 -0.03
CA VAL A 120 -0.67 -9.74 0.42
C VAL A 120 -0.36 -8.34 -0.09
N LEU A 121 0.89 -7.89 0.01
CA LEU A 121 1.34 -6.59 -0.50
C LEU A 121 1.08 -6.42 -2.00
N SER A 122 1.16 -7.51 -2.78
CA SER A 122 0.79 -7.49 -4.20
C SER A 122 -0.66 -7.04 -4.42
N ARG A 123 -1.60 -7.56 -3.63
CA ARG A 123 -3.02 -7.18 -3.73
C ARG A 123 -3.27 -5.77 -3.20
N VAL A 124 -2.61 -5.39 -2.10
CA VAL A 124 -2.66 -4.02 -1.59
C VAL A 124 -2.16 -3.04 -2.64
N ARG A 125 -1.06 -3.36 -3.33
CA ARG A 125 -0.51 -2.53 -4.40
C ARG A 125 -1.53 -2.26 -5.51
N LEU A 126 -2.25 -3.30 -5.98
CA LEU A 126 -3.27 -3.13 -7.02
C LEU A 126 -4.40 -2.20 -6.58
N LYS A 127 -4.91 -2.37 -5.36
CA LYS A 127 -5.95 -1.50 -4.79
C LYS A 127 -5.45 -0.07 -4.58
N MET A 128 -4.20 0.10 -4.14
CA MET A 128 -3.62 1.42 -3.91
C MET A 128 -3.45 2.23 -5.21
N GLN A 129 -3.30 1.55 -6.36
CA GLN A 129 -3.20 2.21 -7.65
C GLN A 129 -4.48 2.96 -8.04
N GLU A 130 -5.65 2.53 -7.56
CA GLU A 130 -6.92 3.25 -7.76
C GLU A 130 -6.94 4.63 -7.07
N PHE A 131 -6.10 4.80 -6.05
CA PHE A 131 -5.87 6.08 -5.38
C PHE A 131 -4.68 6.85 -5.97
N GLY A 132 -4.09 6.39 -7.07
CA GLY A 132 -2.90 6.98 -7.67
C GLY A 132 -1.63 6.76 -6.84
N ILE A 133 -1.62 5.75 -5.96
CA ILE A 133 -0.51 5.46 -5.06
C ILE A 133 0.08 4.09 -5.39
N ASN A 134 1.40 4.01 -5.44
CA ASN A 134 2.13 2.77 -5.64
C ASN A 134 2.82 2.34 -4.34
N VAL A 135 2.81 1.05 -4.06
CA VAL A 135 3.58 0.43 -2.97
C VAL A 135 4.87 -0.13 -3.56
N VAL A 136 6.02 0.40 -3.12
CA VAL A 136 7.34 0.11 -3.72
C VAL A 136 8.23 -0.56 -2.69
N ALA A 137 8.87 -1.66 -3.08
CA ALA A 137 9.87 -2.33 -2.25
C ALA A 137 11.17 -1.52 -2.23
N ILE A 138 11.81 -1.44 -1.07
CA ILE A 138 13.18 -1.00 -0.89
C ILE A 138 13.97 -2.25 -0.52
N THR A 139 14.89 -2.64 -1.40
CA THR A 139 15.69 -3.86 -1.27
C THR A 139 16.25 -3.99 0.14
N GLU A 140 16.01 -5.15 0.76
CA GLU A 140 16.48 -5.52 2.12
C GLU A 140 16.04 -4.60 3.27
N THR A 141 15.25 -3.56 3.00
CA THR A 141 14.91 -2.53 3.99
C THR A 141 13.44 -2.55 4.35
N GLY A 142 12.54 -2.63 3.36
CA GLY A 142 11.10 -2.62 3.60
C GLY A 142 10.29 -2.15 2.41
N TYR A 143 9.20 -1.42 2.68
CA TYR A 143 8.30 -0.89 1.65
C TYR A 143 7.95 0.57 1.92
N MET A 144 7.70 1.34 0.86
CA MET A 144 7.25 2.72 0.98
C MET A 144 6.12 3.04 -0.01
N LEU A 145 5.39 4.11 0.28
CA LEU A 145 4.37 4.66 -0.60
C LEU A 145 4.98 5.72 -1.53
N LYS A 146 4.70 5.61 -2.82
CA LYS A 146 5.08 6.60 -3.83
C LYS A 146 3.88 6.98 -4.69
N ARG A 147 3.93 8.14 -5.34
CA ARG A 147 2.91 8.51 -6.32
C ARG A 147 3.06 7.57 -7.51
N LEU A 148 1.94 7.04 -7.99
CA LEU A 148 1.94 6.29 -9.23
C LEU A 148 2.26 7.27 -10.36
N ALA A 149 3.44 7.14 -10.97
CA ALA A 149 3.75 7.89 -12.18
C ALA A 149 2.70 7.49 -13.23
N GLN A 150 1.90 8.45 -13.69
CA GLN A 150 1.13 8.24 -14.89
C GLN A 150 2.14 8.05 -16.01
N THR A 151 2.21 6.85 -16.60
CA THR A 151 2.86 6.71 -17.90
C THR A 151 2.16 7.74 -18.78
N PRO A 152 2.86 8.74 -19.35
CA PRO A 152 2.23 9.62 -20.31
C PRO A 152 1.66 8.70 -21.38
N ILE A 153 0.33 8.71 -21.54
CA ILE A 153 -0.32 8.08 -22.68
C ILE A 153 0.39 8.72 -23.87
N GLY A 154 1.22 7.93 -24.56
CA GLY A 154 1.95 8.40 -25.72
C GLY A 154 0.92 8.99 -26.65
N THR A 155 1.00 10.30 -26.85
CA THR A 155 0.31 10.99 -27.93
C THR A 155 0.79 10.30 -29.21
N SER A 156 0.02 9.35 -29.71
CA SER A 156 0.20 8.80 -31.05
C SER A 156 -0.28 9.86 -32.05
N GLU A 157 0.38 11.02 -32.03
CA GLU A 157 0.46 11.87 -33.20
C GLU A 157 1.58 11.28 -34.06
N MET A 158 1.22 10.27 -34.86
CA MET A 158 2.00 9.96 -36.04
C MET A 158 1.87 11.15 -36.98
N PRO A 159 2.96 11.83 -37.37
CA PRO A 159 2.88 12.78 -38.46
C PRO A 159 2.56 11.98 -39.72
N ILE A 160 1.45 12.31 -40.38
CA ILE A 160 1.16 11.79 -41.72
C ILE A 160 2.20 12.42 -42.64
N GLU A 161 3.26 11.67 -42.97
CA GLU A 161 4.28 12.17 -43.88
C GLU A 161 3.73 12.27 -45.32
N PRO A 162 3.91 13.42 -46.01
CA PRO A 162 3.25 13.72 -47.27
C PRO A 162 3.84 13.05 -48.53
N TRP A 163 4.81 12.14 -48.41
CA TRP A 163 5.50 11.56 -49.58
C TRP A 163 4.87 10.28 -50.15
N ARG A 164 3.69 9.85 -49.68
CA ARG A 164 3.01 8.64 -50.20
C ARG A 164 2.21 8.82 -51.49
N LEU A 165 2.31 9.95 -52.19
CA LEU A 165 1.74 10.13 -53.53
C LEU A 165 2.87 10.26 -54.55
N GLY A 166 3.31 9.13 -55.10
CA GLY A 166 4.27 9.15 -56.20
C GLY A 166 4.81 7.77 -56.56
N ALA A 167 3.97 6.87 -57.06
CA ALA A 167 4.39 5.77 -57.94
C ALA A 167 3.18 5.00 -58.49
N LEU A 168 2.52 5.56 -59.51
CA LEU A 168 1.90 4.75 -60.55
C LEU A 168 2.22 5.43 -61.88
N VAL A 169 3.19 4.83 -62.59
CA VAL A 169 3.40 4.96 -64.03
C VAL A 169 2.40 4.05 -64.72
#